data_AF-A0A2K1R4S1-F1
#
_entry.id   AF-A0A2K1R4S1-F1
#
_cell.length_a   1.000
_cell.length_b   1.000
_cell.length_c   1.000
_cell.angle_alpha   90.00
_cell.angle_beta   90.00
_cell.angle_gamma   90.00
#
_symmetry.space_group_name_H-M   'P 1'
#
loop_
_entity.id
_entity.type
_entity.pdbx_description
1 polymer ?
#
loop_
_entity_poly.entity_id
_entity_poly.type
_entity_poly.pdbx_seq_one_letter_code
_entity_poly.pdbx_strand_id
1 'polypeptide(L)'
;MVVEITTFIKALGNLTTVPRRSPSQKLTIHHEVSLDINELANSLREQLKIKKAFSQACCICRVPERLRKLNEKAYTPRVVSIGPIHHGKENLKAMEDYKIMYLQQFLEQNLLVSVEVLINIIKENETELRDSYAETIDLSRKDFVTMILLDAVFIIMVLLNMKYFRGFYERRRSDHIFYRPFKLVDVMFDMCLLENQLPFFILQKFFELSSVAANPDNCTLIELTCGLLKYHGLTG
;
A
#
# COMPACT_ATOMS: atom_id res chain seq x y z
N MET A 1 -2.81 24.95 11.74
CA MET A 1 -3.84 25.15 10.71
C MET A 1 -4.76 26.29 11.18
N VAL A 2 -4.18 27.49 11.24
CA VAL A 2 -4.84 28.76 11.57
C VAL A 2 -3.99 29.82 10.88
N VAL A 3 -4.16 29.97 9.57
CA VAL A 3 -3.74 31.17 8.83
C VAL A 3 -4.74 31.30 7.67
N GLU A 4 -5.22 32.53 7.43
CA GLU A 4 -6.07 32.95 6.30
C GLU A 4 -7.59 32.92 6.45
N ILE A 5 -8.14 33.43 7.56
CA ILE A 5 -9.52 33.99 7.56
C ILE A 5 -9.55 35.49 7.93
N THR A 6 -8.53 36.03 8.59
CA THR A 6 -8.53 37.41 9.09
C THR A 6 -8.17 38.47 8.05
N THR A 7 -7.63 38.12 6.89
CA THR A 7 -7.16 39.12 5.90
C THR A 7 -8.28 39.64 4.99
N PHE A 8 -9.43 38.95 4.90
CA PHE A 8 -10.49 39.32 3.96
C PHE A 8 -11.47 40.39 4.48
N ILE A 9 -11.50 40.67 5.79
CA ILE A 9 -12.43 41.65 6.37
C ILE A 9 -11.84 43.08 6.40
N LYS A 10 -10.51 43.24 6.33
CA LYS A 10 -9.87 44.58 6.29
C LYS A 10 -9.95 45.28 4.93
N ALA A 11 -10.33 44.58 3.87
CA ALA A 11 -10.39 45.13 2.51
C ALA A 11 -11.72 45.84 2.16
N LEU A 12 -12.75 45.77 3.01
CA LEU A 12 -14.08 46.38 2.76
C LEU A 12 -14.30 47.71 3.48
N GLY A 13 -13.31 48.25 4.19
CA GLY A 13 -13.47 49.44 5.06
C GLY A 13 -13.14 50.81 4.45
N ASN A 14 -12.49 50.88 3.28
CA ASN A 14 -11.97 52.16 2.76
C ASN A 14 -12.48 52.47 1.34
N LEU A 15 -13.75 52.84 1.24
CA LEU A 15 -14.29 53.57 0.09
C LEU A 15 -14.80 54.94 0.57
N THR A 16 -13.91 55.94 0.63
CA THR A 16 -14.30 57.33 0.40
C THR A 16 -13.12 58.12 -0.17
N THR A 17 -13.46 59.08 -1.03
CA THR A 17 -12.66 60.15 -1.66
C THR A 17 -12.09 59.86 -3.06
N VAL A 18 -12.79 60.45 -4.03
CA VAL A 18 -12.37 60.70 -5.42
C VAL A 18 -11.55 62.00 -5.45
N PRO A 19 -10.51 62.12 -6.31
CA PRO A 19 -10.46 63.34 -7.12
C PRO A 19 -10.02 63.17 -8.60
N ARG A 20 -10.78 63.87 -9.45
CA ARG A 20 -10.51 64.59 -10.72
C ARG A 20 -9.47 64.10 -11.78
N ARG A 21 -9.98 64.02 -13.03
CA ARG A 21 -9.30 63.88 -14.35
C ARG A 21 -8.30 65.01 -14.63
N SER A 22 -7.18 64.81 -15.34
CA SER A 22 -7.03 64.58 -16.80
C SER A 22 -5.52 64.58 -17.20
N PRO A 23 -5.11 64.39 -18.48
CA PRO A 23 -5.25 63.19 -19.31
C PRO A 23 -3.89 62.70 -19.88
N SER A 24 -3.96 61.64 -20.68
CA SER A 24 -2.95 61.09 -21.61
C SER A 24 -1.77 60.29 -21.05
N GLN A 25 -1.95 58.97 -20.96
CA GLN A 25 -0.88 58.00 -21.15
C GLN A 25 -1.43 56.73 -21.81
N LYS A 26 -0.61 56.18 -22.71
CA LYS A 26 -0.91 55.20 -23.77
C LYS A 26 -1.55 53.92 -23.23
N LEU A 27 -2.56 53.44 -23.97
CA LEU A 27 -3.26 52.18 -23.73
C LEU A 27 -2.32 51.01 -24.07
N THR A 28 -1.58 50.51 -23.09
CA THR A 28 -0.92 49.21 -23.18
C THR A 28 -1.98 48.15 -22.94
N ILE A 29 -2.40 47.45 -24.00
CA ILE A 29 -3.34 46.32 -23.90
C ILE A 29 -2.58 45.20 -23.20
N HIS A 30 -2.81 45.05 -21.89
CA HIS A 30 -2.46 43.83 -21.19
C HIS A 30 -3.31 42.71 -21.79
N HIS A 31 -2.65 41.74 -22.41
CA HIS A 31 -3.28 40.53 -22.91
C HIS A 31 -3.70 39.70 -21.68
N GLU A 32 -4.82 40.07 -21.06
CA GLU A 32 -5.45 39.31 -20.01
C GLU A 32 -5.94 38.02 -20.65
N VAL A 33 -5.27 36.91 -20.34
CA VAL A 33 -5.69 35.58 -20.81
C VAL A 33 -7.07 35.35 -20.22
N SER A 34 -8.09 35.49 -21.06
CA SER A 34 -9.48 35.20 -20.72
C SER A 34 -9.57 33.77 -20.19
N LEU A 35 -9.81 33.63 -18.89
CA LEU A 35 -10.07 32.35 -18.25
C LEU A 35 -11.39 31.78 -18.80
N ASP A 36 -11.32 30.67 -19.54
CA ASP A 36 -12.50 29.93 -19.95
C ASP A 36 -13.08 29.17 -18.75
N ILE A 37 -14.22 29.66 -18.27
CA ILE A 37 -14.93 29.10 -17.11
C ILE A 37 -15.35 27.65 -17.37
N ASN A 38 -15.71 27.28 -18.60
CA ASN A 38 -16.16 25.93 -18.94
C ASN A 38 -14.99 24.96 -18.98
N GLU A 39 -13.84 25.38 -19.52
CA GLU A 39 -12.61 24.59 -19.50
C GLU A 39 -12.15 24.33 -18.06
N LEU A 40 -12.11 25.39 -17.23
CA LEU A 40 -11.76 25.28 -15.81
C LEU A 40 -12.77 24.41 -15.05
N ALA A 41 -14.07 24.59 -15.27
CA ALA A 41 -15.11 23.80 -14.62
C ALA A 41 -15.03 22.32 -15.02
N ASN A 42 -14.71 22.00 -16.27
CA ASN A 42 -14.54 20.62 -16.71
C ASN A 42 -13.27 20.00 -16.10
N SER A 43 -12.15 20.72 -16.09
CA SER A 43 -10.93 20.28 -15.40
C SER A 43 -11.17 20.04 -13.90
N LEU A 44 -11.87 20.95 -13.22
CA LEU A 44 -12.23 20.79 -11.81
C LEU A 44 -13.21 19.63 -11.58
N ARG A 45 -14.20 19.42 -12.45
CA ARG A 45 -15.10 18.26 -12.37
C ARG A 45 -14.34 16.95 -12.50
N GLU A 46 -13.35 16.87 -13.39
CA GLU A 46 -12.47 15.70 -13.49
C GLU A 46 -11.63 15.52 -12.22
N GLN A 47 -11.13 16.60 -11.61
CA GLN A 47 -10.40 16.53 -10.32
C GLN A 47 -11.31 16.20 -9.11
N LEU A 48 -12.61 16.50 -9.20
CA LEU A 48 -13.61 16.24 -8.17
C LEU A 48 -14.21 14.83 -8.24
N LYS A 49 -14.01 14.08 -9.33
CA LYS A 49 -14.22 12.63 -9.35
C LYS A 49 -13.28 12.05 -8.28
N ILE A 50 -13.87 11.71 -7.13
CA ILE A 50 -13.25 11.32 -5.86
C ILE A 50 -11.76 11.03 -6.02
N LYS A 51 -10.90 11.94 -5.55
CA LYS A 51 -9.46 11.66 -5.46
C LYS A 51 -9.30 10.36 -4.69
N LYS A 52 -8.63 9.39 -5.30
CA LYS A 52 -8.36 8.03 -4.80
C LYS A 52 -8.07 7.96 -3.29
N ALA A 53 -7.35 8.95 -2.76
CA ALA A 53 -7.03 9.12 -1.34
C ALA A 53 -8.22 9.27 -0.37
N PHE A 54 -9.43 9.58 -0.86
CA PHE A 54 -10.66 9.69 -0.06
C PHE A 54 -11.67 8.56 -0.38
N SER A 55 -11.29 7.60 -1.21
CA SER A 55 -12.09 6.39 -1.40
C SER A 55 -12.12 5.59 -0.10
N GLN A 56 -13.28 5.03 0.26
CA GLN A 56 -13.38 4.10 1.39
C GLN A 56 -12.50 2.85 1.21
N ALA A 57 -12.10 2.54 -0.03
CA ALA A 57 -11.18 1.44 -0.33
C ALA A 57 -9.71 1.77 0.02
N CYS A 58 -9.32 3.06 0.05
CA CYS A 58 -7.94 3.49 0.27
C CYS A 58 -7.49 3.27 1.72
N CYS A 59 -6.85 2.13 1.99
CA CYS A 59 -6.39 1.73 3.31
C CYS A 59 -4.86 1.70 3.48
N ILE A 60 -4.09 1.88 2.41
CA ILE A 60 -2.62 1.85 2.42
C ILE A 60 -2.07 3.18 1.90
N CYS A 61 -1.31 3.88 2.76
CA CYS A 61 -0.71 5.16 2.44
C CYS A 61 0.73 5.23 2.94
N ARG A 62 1.57 6.03 2.26
CA ARG A 62 2.87 6.40 2.80
C ARG A 62 2.70 7.22 4.06
N VAL A 63 3.62 6.98 4.99
CA VAL A 63 3.78 7.75 6.21
C VAL A 63 4.10 9.20 5.83
N PRO A 64 3.42 10.19 6.44
CA PRO A 64 3.68 11.59 6.16
C PRO A 64 5.16 11.94 6.26
N GLU A 65 5.66 12.70 5.29
CA GLU A 65 7.08 13.05 5.16
C GLU A 65 7.67 13.66 6.44
N ARG A 66 6.88 14.43 7.19
CA ARG A 66 7.29 14.98 8.50
C ARG A 66 7.70 13.90 9.51
N LEU A 67 7.00 12.75 9.53
CA LEU A 67 7.30 11.64 10.43
C LEU A 67 8.45 10.81 9.89
N ARG A 68 8.51 10.62 8.56
CA ARG A 68 9.63 9.94 7.91
C ARG A 68 10.96 10.62 8.19
N LYS A 69 11.01 11.96 8.12
CA LYS A 69 12.21 12.74 8.45
C LYS A 69 12.70 12.56 9.90
N LEU A 70 11.80 12.23 10.83
CA LEU A 70 12.19 11.96 12.22
C LEU A 70 12.82 10.58 12.39
N ASN A 71 12.32 9.58 11.65
CA ASN A 71 12.86 8.22 11.70
C ASN A 71 12.55 7.41 10.42
N GLU A 72 13.38 7.59 9.39
CA GLU A 72 13.18 6.90 8.11
C GLU A 72 13.27 5.38 8.22
N LYS A 73 14.16 4.90 9.10
CA LYS A 73 14.41 3.47 9.33
C LYS A 73 13.21 2.76 9.97
N ALA A 74 12.32 3.48 10.65
CA ALA A 74 11.10 2.90 11.21
C ALA A 74 10.02 2.60 10.16
N TYR A 75 10.17 3.10 8.93
CA TYR A 75 9.16 3.00 7.88
C TYR A 75 9.73 2.39 6.59
N THR A 76 10.96 1.91 6.61
CA THR A 76 11.64 1.35 5.43
C THR A 76 11.94 -0.13 5.68
N PRO A 77 11.49 -1.04 4.79
CA PRO A 77 11.75 -2.46 4.94
C PRO A 77 13.24 -2.78 4.88
N ARG A 78 13.64 -3.78 5.65
CA ARG A 78 15.03 -4.20 5.85
C ARG A 78 15.44 -5.32 4.90
N VAL A 79 14.57 -6.31 4.72
CA VAL A 79 14.87 -7.57 4.06
C VAL A 79 13.82 -8.01 3.03
N VAL A 80 12.55 -7.59 3.17
CA VAL A 80 11.48 -7.98 2.25
C VAL A 80 10.57 -6.83 1.87
N SER A 81 10.38 -6.63 0.56
CA SER A 81 9.32 -5.77 0.04
C SER A 81 8.01 -6.55 -0.02
N ILE A 82 6.91 -5.93 0.38
CA ILE A 82 5.55 -6.43 0.28
C ILE A 82 4.68 -5.30 -0.27
N GLY A 83 4.02 -5.58 -1.39
CA GLY A 83 3.25 -4.59 -2.12
C GLY A 83 4.11 -3.60 -2.90
N PRO A 84 3.47 -2.63 -3.55
CA PRO A 84 4.07 -1.83 -4.63
C PRO A 84 4.98 -0.70 -4.15
N ILE A 85 4.84 -0.22 -2.90
CA ILE A 85 5.49 1.02 -2.43
C ILE A 85 7.02 0.89 -2.38
N HIS A 86 7.53 -0.31 -2.10
CA HIS A 86 8.95 -0.62 -2.01
C HIS A 86 9.42 -1.66 -3.05
N HIS A 87 8.53 -2.01 -3.99
CA HIS A 87 8.78 -3.04 -4.98
C HIS A 87 9.99 -2.72 -5.87
N GLY A 88 10.77 -3.75 -6.23
CA GLY A 88 11.92 -3.64 -7.14
C GLY A 88 13.19 -3.03 -6.54
N LYS A 89 13.20 -2.60 -5.27
CA LYS A 89 14.40 -2.08 -4.60
C LYS A 89 15.51 -3.13 -4.54
N GLU A 90 16.70 -2.76 -4.99
CA GLU A 90 17.85 -3.67 -5.14
C GLU A 90 18.20 -4.40 -3.83
N ASN A 91 18.16 -3.69 -2.70
CA ASN A 91 18.51 -4.23 -1.39
C ASN A 91 17.50 -5.27 -0.85
N LEU A 92 16.33 -5.42 -1.49
CA LEU A 92 15.26 -6.33 -1.08
C LEU A 92 15.09 -7.53 -2.03
N LYS A 93 15.79 -7.54 -3.17
CA LYS A 93 15.65 -8.59 -4.21
C LYS A 93 15.96 -9.99 -3.72
N ALA A 94 16.84 -10.13 -2.73
CA ALA A 94 17.22 -11.43 -2.18
C ALA A 94 16.04 -12.21 -1.57
N MET A 95 14.93 -11.55 -1.21
CA MET A 95 13.75 -12.25 -0.71
C MET A 95 12.81 -12.73 -1.81
N GLU A 96 12.93 -12.24 -3.05
CA GLU A 96 12.05 -12.66 -4.15
C GLU A 96 12.16 -14.17 -4.43
N ASP A 97 13.37 -14.75 -4.30
CA ASP A 97 13.59 -16.20 -4.43
C ASP A 97 12.83 -16.99 -3.36
N TYR A 98 12.72 -16.46 -2.13
CA TYR A 98 11.96 -17.10 -1.06
C TYR A 98 10.46 -17.05 -1.33
N LYS A 99 9.96 -15.98 -1.96
CA LYS A 99 8.54 -15.90 -2.35
C LYS A 99 8.21 -16.94 -3.41
N ILE A 100 9.09 -17.16 -4.38
CA ILE A 100 8.93 -18.23 -5.39
C ILE A 100 8.96 -19.61 -4.71
N MET A 101 9.91 -19.85 -3.81
CA MET A 101 9.97 -21.08 -3.03
C MET A 101 8.68 -21.32 -2.23
N TYR A 102 8.13 -20.29 -1.58
CA TYR A 102 6.87 -20.39 -0.83
C TYR A 102 5.65 -20.56 -1.73
N LEU A 103 5.62 -19.97 -2.92
CA LEU A 103 4.60 -20.29 -3.90
C LEU A 103 4.63 -21.78 -4.28
N GLN A 104 5.81 -22.32 -4.56
CA GLN A 104 5.94 -23.75 -4.87
C GLN A 104 5.45 -24.61 -3.70
N GLN A 105 5.85 -24.30 -2.47
CA GLN A 105 5.40 -25.04 -1.28
C GLN A 105 3.89 -24.94 -1.08
N PHE A 106 3.30 -23.76 -1.27
CA PHE A 106 1.87 -23.56 -1.15
C PHE A 106 1.10 -24.43 -2.15
N LEU A 107 1.55 -24.51 -3.41
CA LEU A 107 0.93 -25.36 -4.42
C LEU A 107 1.11 -26.86 -4.13
N GLU A 108 2.30 -27.27 -3.67
CA GLU A 108 2.58 -28.66 -3.26
C GLU A 108 1.67 -29.12 -2.10
N GLN A 109 1.30 -28.20 -1.20
CA GLN A 109 0.40 -28.48 -0.07
C GLN A 109 -1.08 -28.41 -0.43
N ASN A 110 -1.43 -27.78 -1.56
CA ASN A 110 -2.80 -27.48 -1.95
C ASN A 110 -3.04 -27.97 -3.39
N LEU A 111 -3.10 -29.29 -3.59
CA LEU A 111 -3.13 -29.94 -4.91
C LEU A 111 -4.30 -29.54 -5.82
N LEU A 112 -5.36 -28.95 -5.27
CA LEU A 112 -6.50 -28.45 -6.04
C LEU A 112 -6.34 -26.99 -6.50
N VAL A 113 -5.28 -26.31 -6.08
CA VAL A 113 -5.01 -24.91 -6.38
C VAL A 113 -3.91 -24.83 -7.43
N SER A 114 -4.18 -24.12 -8.52
CA SER A 114 -3.18 -23.85 -9.57
C SER A 114 -2.77 -22.38 -9.58
N VAL A 115 -1.65 -22.07 -10.25
CA VAL A 115 -1.18 -20.68 -10.42
C VAL A 115 -2.23 -19.84 -11.17
N GLU A 116 -2.91 -20.42 -12.15
CA GLU A 116 -3.96 -19.78 -12.93
C GLU A 116 -5.16 -19.35 -12.06
N VAL A 117 -5.54 -20.18 -11.09
CA VAL A 117 -6.61 -19.85 -10.12
C VAL A 117 -6.20 -18.60 -9.31
N LEU A 118 -4.97 -18.58 -8.79
CA LEU A 118 -4.46 -17.43 -8.01
C LEU A 118 -4.39 -16.16 -8.86
N ILE A 119 -3.91 -16.26 -10.10
CA ILE A 119 -3.86 -15.14 -11.05
C ILE A 119 -5.27 -14.61 -11.34
N ASN A 120 -6.25 -15.50 -11.54
CA ASN A 120 -7.61 -15.09 -11.88
C ASN A 120 -8.27 -14.33 -10.73
N ILE A 121 -8.07 -14.76 -9.48
CA ILE A 121 -8.55 -14.04 -8.29
C ILE A 121 -7.99 -12.61 -8.28
N ILE A 122 -6.69 -12.42 -8.50
CA ILE A 122 -6.10 -11.07 -8.49
C ILE A 122 -6.66 -10.23 -9.64
N LYS A 123 -6.78 -10.82 -10.84
CA LYS A 123 -7.30 -10.15 -12.03
C LYS A 123 -8.72 -9.63 -11.82
N GLU A 124 -9.59 -10.43 -11.19
CA GLU A 124 -10.97 -10.04 -10.87
C GLU A 124 -11.07 -8.92 -9.85
N ASN A 125 -10.06 -8.77 -8.98
CA ASN A 125 -10.04 -7.80 -7.89
C ASN A 125 -9.01 -6.67 -8.13
N GLU A 126 -8.44 -6.55 -9.34
CA GLU A 126 -7.29 -5.67 -9.60
C GLU A 126 -7.60 -4.19 -9.35
N THR A 127 -8.79 -3.73 -9.74
CA THR A 127 -9.21 -2.34 -9.52
C THR A 127 -9.26 -2.02 -8.02
N GLU A 128 -9.93 -2.86 -7.22
CA GLU A 128 -10.02 -2.70 -5.77
C GLU A 128 -8.65 -2.78 -5.09
N LEU A 129 -7.79 -3.70 -5.54
CA LEU A 129 -6.40 -3.81 -5.07
C LEU A 129 -5.61 -2.53 -5.34
N ARG A 130 -5.70 -1.98 -6.56
CA ARG A 130 -5.01 -0.73 -6.91
C ARG A 130 -5.60 0.45 -6.15
N ASP A 131 -6.91 0.50 -5.96
CA ASP A 131 -7.63 1.54 -5.24
C ASP A 131 -7.40 1.51 -3.72
N SER A 132 -6.88 0.39 -3.21
CA SER A 132 -6.45 0.27 -1.83
C SER A 132 -5.24 1.14 -1.48
N TYR A 133 -4.47 1.57 -2.49
CA TYR A 133 -3.31 2.44 -2.30
C TYR A 133 -3.66 3.90 -2.60
N ALA A 134 -3.28 4.79 -1.67
CA ALA A 134 -3.45 6.24 -1.82
C ALA A 134 -2.68 6.79 -3.04
N GLU A 135 -1.58 6.11 -3.40
CA GLU A 135 -0.73 6.47 -4.53
C GLU A 135 -1.16 5.77 -5.81
N THR A 136 -0.80 6.38 -6.94
CA THR A 136 -0.91 5.73 -8.24
C THR A 136 0.18 4.68 -8.36
N ILE A 137 -0.21 3.42 -8.60
CA ILE A 137 0.72 2.32 -8.75
C ILE A 137 1.18 2.24 -10.21
N ASP A 138 2.41 2.68 -10.45
CA ASP A 138 3.07 2.64 -11.77
C ASP A 138 3.72 1.28 -12.03
N LEU A 139 2.90 0.23 -12.03
CA LEU A 139 3.30 -1.12 -12.41
C LEU A 139 2.42 -1.61 -13.54
N SER A 140 3.04 -2.28 -14.51
CA SER A 140 2.33 -2.99 -15.56
C SER A 140 1.35 -3.98 -14.93
N ARG A 141 0.29 -4.32 -15.65
CA ARG A 141 -0.69 -5.31 -15.18
C ARG A 141 -0.02 -6.62 -14.79
N LYS A 142 0.93 -7.08 -15.61
CA LYS A 142 1.67 -8.32 -15.38
C LYS A 142 2.47 -8.24 -14.08
N ASP A 143 3.28 -7.19 -13.91
CA ASP A 143 4.16 -7.05 -12.75
C ASP A 143 3.35 -6.88 -11.46
N PHE A 144 2.25 -6.12 -11.52
CA PHE A 144 1.34 -5.94 -10.39
C PHE A 144 0.73 -7.27 -9.96
N VAL A 145 0.19 -8.06 -10.89
CA VAL A 145 -0.40 -9.37 -10.58
C VAL A 145 0.65 -10.33 -10.02
N THR A 146 1.84 -10.38 -10.62
CA THR A 146 2.94 -11.23 -10.12
C THR A 146 3.35 -10.83 -8.70
N MET A 147 3.50 -9.54 -8.43
CA MET A 147 3.84 -9.03 -7.10
C MET A 147 2.77 -9.41 -6.07
N ILE A 148 1.48 -9.11 -6.33
CA ILE A 148 0.40 -9.44 -5.37
C ILE A 148 0.38 -10.93 -5.06
N LEU A 149 0.54 -11.79 -6.08
CA LEU A 149 0.52 -13.24 -5.91
C LEU A 149 1.65 -13.71 -5.00
N LEU A 150 2.88 -13.33 -5.31
CA LEU A 150 4.07 -13.75 -4.56
C LEU A 150 4.04 -13.23 -3.14
N ASP A 151 3.67 -11.97 -2.95
CA ASP A 151 3.62 -11.31 -1.65
C ASP A 151 2.51 -11.89 -0.76
N ALA A 152 1.33 -12.15 -1.31
CA ALA A 152 0.22 -12.73 -0.55
C ALA A 152 0.54 -14.16 -0.08
N VAL A 153 1.07 -15.00 -0.98
CA VAL A 153 1.47 -16.37 -0.62
C VAL A 153 2.62 -16.36 0.37
N PHE A 154 3.61 -15.47 0.21
CA PHE A 154 4.70 -15.32 1.16
C PHE A 154 4.19 -15.01 2.58
N ILE A 155 3.29 -14.03 2.73
CA ILE A 155 2.70 -13.67 4.03
C ILE A 155 1.99 -14.88 4.65
N ILE A 156 1.11 -15.55 3.89
CA ILE A 156 0.34 -16.70 4.39
C ILE A 156 1.29 -17.82 4.83
N MET A 157 2.30 -18.14 4.02
CA MET A 157 3.26 -19.20 4.34
C MET A 157 4.09 -18.86 5.57
N VAL A 158 4.55 -17.62 5.74
CA VAL A 158 5.27 -17.19 6.95
C VAL A 158 4.38 -17.32 8.20
N LEU A 159 3.13 -16.88 8.12
CA LEU A 159 2.16 -16.98 9.21
C LEU A 159 1.88 -18.44 9.61
N LEU A 160 1.62 -19.30 8.63
CA LEU A 160 1.40 -20.72 8.85
C LEU A 160 2.65 -21.40 9.43
N ASN A 161 3.83 -21.08 8.90
CA ASN A 161 5.09 -21.64 9.37
C ASN A 161 5.40 -21.26 10.82
N MET A 162 5.11 -20.00 11.21
CA MET A 162 5.24 -19.56 12.60
C MET A 162 4.32 -20.31 13.56
N LYS A 163 3.07 -20.56 13.15
CA LYS A 163 2.06 -21.19 14.01
C LYS A 163 2.24 -22.71 14.13
N TYR A 164 2.40 -23.40 13.00
CA TYR A 164 2.27 -24.85 12.93
C TYR A 164 3.60 -25.58 12.74
N PHE A 165 4.62 -24.93 12.18
CA PHE A 165 5.80 -25.62 11.65
C PHE A 165 7.09 -25.43 12.47
N ARG A 166 6.98 -25.23 13.80
CA ARG A 166 8.18 -25.28 14.68
C ARG A 166 8.88 -26.66 14.72
N GLY A 167 8.31 -27.72 14.14
CA GLY A 167 8.84 -29.10 14.22
C GLY A 167 9.25 -29.79 12.90
N PHE A 168 9.07 -29.16 11.72
CA PHE A 168 9.34 -29.80 10.41
C PHE A 168 10.65 -29.37 9.74
N TYR A 169 11.52 -28.65 10.46
CA TYR A 169 12.81 -28.15 9.98
C TYR A 169 13.75 -29.22 9.41
N GLU A 170 13.47 -30.50 9.63
CA GLU A 170 14.27 -31.59 9.09
C GLU A 170 14.04 -31.86 7.60
N ARG A 171 12.94 -31.40 6.97
CA ARG A 171 12.63 -31.81 5.59
C ARG A 171 13.17 -30.92 4.47
N ARG A 172 13.46 -29.63 4.70
CA ARG A 172 14.07 -28.77 3.65
C ARG A 172 15.10 -27.82 4.24
N ARG A 173 16.37 -28.24 4.16
CA ARG A 173 17.58 -27.52 4.59
C ARG A 173 17.77 -26.13 3.96
N SER A 174 16.94 -25.72 3.00
CA SER A 174 17.06 -24.49 2.23
C SER A 174 16.27 -23.29 2.78
N ASP A 175 15.33 -23.47 3.72
CA ASP A 175 14.62 -22.33 4.31
C ASP A 175 15.43 -21.66 5.43
N HIS A 176 16.24 -20.68 5.03
CA HIS A 176 17.06 -19.93 5.98
C HIS A 176 16.31 -18.82 6.73
N ILE A 177 15.04 -18.52 6.40
CA ILE A 177 14.25 -17.50 7.13
C ILE A 177 14.08 -17.96 8.58
N PHE A 178 13.64 -19.19 8.76
CA PHE A 178 13.34 -19.75 10.07
C PHE A 178 14.54 -20.40 10.77
N TYR A 179 15.61 -20.76 10.05
CA TYR A 179 16.84 -21.28 10.63
C TYR A 179 17.70 -20.20 11.31
N ARG A 180 17.60 -18.94 10.85
CA ARG A 180 18.36 -17.81 11.42
C ARG A 180 17.41 -16.89 12.20
N PRO A 181 17.39 -16.92 13.54
CA PRO A 181 16.42 -16.17 14.35
C PRO A 181 16.32 -14.68 13.99
N PHE A 182 17.45 -14.03 13.73
CA PHE A 182 17.48 -12.61 13.34
C PHE A 182 16.79 -12.34 11.99
N LYS A 183 16.90 -13.25 11.02
CA LYS A 183 16.28 -13.08 9.70
C LYS A 183 14.75 -13.17 9.80
N LEU A 184 14.23 -14.09 10.62
CA LEU A 184 12.80 -14.17 10.90
C LEU A 184 12.30 -12.87 11.57
N VAL A 185 13.03 -12.35 12.56
CA VAL A 185 12.67 -11.09 13.23
C VAL A 185 12.61 -9.92 12.25
N ASP A 186 13.56 -9.81 11.33
CA ASP A 186 13.54 -8.75 10.30
C ASP A 186 12.38 -8.92 9.31
N VAL A 187 12.07 -10.15 8.91
CA VAL A 187 10.88 -10.44 8.06
C VAL A 187 9.59 -10.05 8.79
N MET A 188 9.45 -10.43 10.06
CA MET A 188 8.27 -10.10 10.85
C MET A 188 8.13 -8.59 11.07
N PHE A 189 9.24 -7.89 11.31
CA PHE A 189 9.25 -6.43 11.38
C PHE A 189 8.75 -5.80 10.08
N ASP A 190 9.29 -6.24 8.93
CA ASP A 190 8.90 -5.74 7.62
C ASP A 190 7.42 -6.04 7.29
N MET A 191 6.90 -7.19 7.73
CA MET A 191 5.48 -7.56 7.60
C MET A 191 4.54 -6.68 8.43
N CYS A 192 5.03 -5.92 9.41
CA CYS A 192 4.23 -5.00 10.23
C CYS A 192 4.37 -3.53 9.80
N LEU A 193 5.20 -3.22 8.80
CA LEU A 193 5.39 -1.84 8.33
C LEU A 193 4.18 -1.37 7.51
N LEU A 194 3.64 -0.19 7.85
CA LEU A 194 2.48 0.42 7.18
C LEU A 194 2.66 0.53 5.64
N GLU A 195 3.88 0.86 5.20
CA GLU A 195 4.21 1.06 3.78
C GLU A 195 4.55 -0.24 3.05
N ASN A 196 4.46 -1.38 3.72
CA ASN A 196 4.90 -2.67 3.22
C ASN A 196 3.78 -3.70 3.39
N GLN A 197 2.56 -3.35 2.97
CA GLN A 197 1.35 -4.12 3.19
C GLN A 197 0.63 -4.47 1.89
N LEU A 198 -0.18 -5.52 1.97
CA LEU A 198 -1.23 -5.82 1.02
C LEU A 198 -2.61 -5.60 1.67
N PRO A 199 -3.66 -5.29 0.90
CA PRO A 199 -5.03 -5.23 1.41
C PRO A 199 -5.44 -6.59 2.00
N PHE A 200 -5.98 -6.61 3.22
CA PHE A 200 -6.24 -7.88 3.94
C PHE A 200 -7.17 -8.84 3.17
N PHE A 201 -8.12 -8.33 2.40
CA PHE A 201 -9.10 -9.15 1.68
C PHE A 201 -8.46 -10.11 0.67
N ILE A 202 -7.32 -9.75 0.05
CA ILE A 202 -6.65 -10.64 -0.91
C ILE A 202 -5.96 -11.78 -0.19
N LEU A 203 -5.40 -11.51 0.99
CA LEU A 203 -4.81 -12.51 1.86
C LEU A 203 -5.89 -13.50 2.31
N GLN A 204 -7.08 -13.00 2.66
CA GLN A 204 -8.22 -13.83 3.05
C GLN A 204 -8.65 -14.76 1.91
N LYS A 205 -8.85 -14.24 0.70
CA LYS A 205 -9.20 -15.05 -0.49
C LYS A 205 -8.18 -16.14 -0.79
N PHE A 206 -6.88 -15.86 -0.62
CA PHE A 206 -5.82 -16.84 -0.84
C PHE A 206 -5.75 -17.86 0.30
N PHE A 207 -5.95 -17.41 1.55
CA PHE A 207 -5.95 -18.28 2.72
C PHE A 207 -7.08 -19.31 2.67
N GLU A 208 -8.27 -18.94 2.20
CA GLU A 208 -9.42 -19.83 2.02
C GLU A 208 -9.15 -20.99 1.04
N LEU A 209 -8.16 -20.84 0.15
CA LEU A 209 -7.72 -21.93 -0.74
C LEU A 209 -6.76 -22.90 -0.08
N SER A 210 -6.24 -22.58 1.10
CA SER A 210 -5.31 -23.44 1.82
C SER A 210 -6.02 -24.62 2.49
N SER A 211 -5.37 -25.77 2.51
CA SER A 211 -5.80 -26.97 3.24
C SER A 211 -5.94 -26.73 4.74
N VAL A 212 -5.24 -25.72 5.27
CA VAL A 212 -5.41 -25.27 6.66
C VAL A 212 -6.80 -24.69 6.86
N ALA A 213 -7.30 -23.84 5.95
CA ALA A 213 -8.64 -23.27 6.03
C ALA A 213 -9.76 -24.32 5.85
N ALA A 214 -9.46 -25.47 5.24
CA ALA A 214 -10.44 -26.54 5.04
C ALA A 214 -10.84 -27.27 6.34
N ASN A 215 -10.07 -27.13 7.43
CA ASN A 215 -10.40 -27.72 8.72
C ASN A 215 -10.89 -26.63 9.71
N PRO A 216 -12.14 -26.70 10.21
CA PRO A 216 -12.70 -25.73 11.15
C PRO A 216 -11.94 -25.62 12.48
N ASP A 217 -11.19 -26.65 12.88
CA ASP A 217 -10.39 -26.65 14.11
C ASP A 217 -9.05 -25.91 13.94
N ASN A 218 -8.70 -25.52 12.71
CA ASN A 218 -7.50 -24.73 12.43
C ASN A 218 -7.74 -23.23 12.63
N CYS A 219 -6.65 -22.49 12.82
CA CYS A 219 -6.68 -21.05 13.04
C CYS A 219 -7.11 -20.32 11.78
N THR A 220 -7.92 -19.29 11.98
CA THR A 220 -8.26 -18.29 10.97
C THR A 220 -7.05 -17.42 10.63
N LEU A 221 -7.09 -16.75 9.47
CA LEU A 221 -6.07 -15.76 9.10
C LEU A 221 -5.96 -14.63 10.14
N ILE A 222 -7.09 -14.23 10.74
CA ILE A 222 -7.13 -13.21 11.81
C ILE A 222 -6.36 -13.68 13.05
N GLU A 223 -6.53 -14.93 13.47
CA GLU A 223 -5.81 -15.46 14.62
C GLU A 223 -4.30 -15.58 14.35
N LEU A 224 -3.93 -15.94 13.11
CA LEU A 224 -2.53 -15.98 12.69
C LEU A 224 -1.88 -14.59 12.73
N THR A 225 -2.54 -13.57 12.17
CA THR A 225 -2.04 -12.19 12.19
C THR A 225 -2.01 -11.60 13.60
N CYS A 226 -3.01 -11.91 14.44
CA CYS A 226 -2.97 -11.53 15.85
C CYS A 226 -1.79 -12.18 16.59
N GLY A 227 -1.45 -13.43 16.28
CA GLY A 227 -0.26 -14.10 16.80
C GLY A 227 1.04 -13.38 16.45
N LEU A 228 1.17 -12.91 15.20
CA LEU A 228 2.30 -12.09 14.74
C LEU A 228 2.41 -10.79 15.55
N LEU A 229 1.31 -10.06 15.71
CA LEU A 229 1.30 -8.78 16.42
C LEU A 229 1.61 -8.91 17.92
N LYS A 230 1.13 -9.98 18.57
CA LYS A 230 1.45 -10.29 19.97
C LYS A 230 2.96 -10.53 20.16
N TYR A 231 3.60 -11.22 19.22
CA TYR A 231 5.04 -11.46 19.28
C TYR A 231 5.85 -10.16 19.27
N HIS A 232 5.36 -9.11 18.61
CA HIS A 232 5.97 -7.79 18.58
C HIS A 232 5.51 -6.84 19.69
N GLY A 233 4.68 -7.30 20.64
CA GLY A 233 4.14 -6.45 21.71
C GLY A 233 3.22 -5.33 21.19
N LEU A 234 2.64 -5.50 20.00
CA LEU A 234 1.77 -4.52 19.35
C LEU A 234 0.29 -4.69 19.72
N THR A 235 -0.06 -5.76 20.44
CA THR A 235 -1.39 -5.97 21.04
C THR A 235 -1.23 -6.30 22.52
N GLY A 236 -1.90 -5.52 23.37
CA GLY A 236 -2.04 -5.76 24.81
C GLY A 236 -3.26 -6.60 25.14
#